data_AF-A0A137P169-F1
#
_entry.id   AF-A0A137P169-F1
#
_cell.length_a   1.000
_cell.length_b   1.000
_cell.length_c   1.000
_cell.angle_alpha   90.00
_cell.angle_beta   90.00
_cell.angle_gamma   90.00
#
_symmetry.space_group_name_H-M   'P 1'
#
loop_
_entity.id
_entity.type
_entity.pdbx_description
1 polymer ?
#
loop_
_entity_poly.entity_id
_entity_poly.type
_entity_poly.pdbx_seq_one_letter_code
_entity_poly.pdbx_strand_id
1 'polypeptide(L)'
;MYTDYEIVCRTNIPAFKLKSSSVRRRYSDFEWFRDYLERESTRVNIPQLPGKVFTNRFSDEVIEKRRLGLERFLQVVAGHPLLQTGSKVLSAFIQDPNFSKDHYY
;
A
#
# COMPACT_ATOMS: atom_id res chain seq x y z
N MET A 1 9.06 -17.40 -7.81
CA MET A 1 9.48 -16.04 -8.25
C MET A 1 8.30 -15.09 -8.20
N TYR A 2 8.50 -13.89 -7.67
CA TYR A 2 7.51 -12.82 -7.56
C TYR A 2 8.17 -11.47 -7.88
N THR A 3 7.35 -10.47 -8.20
CA THR A 3 7.79 -9.07 -8.34
C THR A 3 7.32 -8.30 -7.12
N ASP A 4 8.22 -7.56 -6.50
CA ASP A 4 7.93 -6.59 -5.47
C ASP A 4 8.21 -5.16 -5.98
N TYR A 5 7.73 -4.18 -5.24
CA TYR A 5 7.81 -2.77 -5.57
C TYR A 5 8.42 -2.03 -4.39
N GLU A 6 9.38 -1.17 -4.68
CA GLU A 6 9.94 -0.25 -3.70
C GLU A 6 8.96 0.91 -3.49
N ILE A 7 8.56 1.11 -2.24
CA ILE A 7 7.75 2.25 -1.81
C ILE A 7 8.70 3.23 -1.15
N VAL A 8 8.93 4.36 -1.81
CA VAL A 8 9.68 5.49 -1.24
C VAL A 8 8.67 6.50 -0.71
N CYS A 9 8.61 6.65 0.61
CA CYS A 9 7.75 7.63 1.26
C CYS A 9 8.58 8.83 1.70
N ARG A 10 8.14 10.04 1.35
CA ARG A 10 8.66 11.31 1.87
C ARG A 10 7.48 12.15 2.30
N THR A 11 7.40 12.49 3.58
CA THR A 11 6.20 13.14 4.13
C THR A 11 6.53 13.98 5.36
N ASN A 12 5.68 14.99 5.60
CA ASN A 12 5.62 15.78 6.83
C ASN A 12 4.30 15.53 7.60
N ILE A 13 3.48 14.58 7.15
CA ILE A 13 2.19 14.24 7.77
C ILE A 13 2.46 13.60 9.15
N PRO A 14 1.89 14.13 10.25
CA PRO A 14 2.17 13.64 11.61
C PRO A 14 1.79 12.19 11.90
N ALA A 15 0.87 11.61 11.12
CA ALA A 15 0.48 10.20 11.24
C ALA A 15 1.62 9.24 10.89
N PHE A 16 2.64 9.70 10.17
CA PHE A 16 3.81 8.92 9.81
C PHE A 16 4.99 9.24 10.74
N LYS A 17 5.58 8.21 11.33
CA LYS A 17 6.68 8.37 12.30
C LYS A 17 7.97 8.85 11.64
N LEU A 18 8.24 8.39 10.42
CA LEU A 18 9.45 8.72 9.67
C LEU A 18 9.16 9.79 8.62
N LYS A 19 10.06 10.78 8.48
CA LYS A 19 9.96 11.78 7.40
C LYS A 19 10.31 11.21 6.03
N SER A 20 11.15 10.18 6.01
CA SER A 20 11.56 9.45 4.81
C SER A 20 11.69 7.97 5.15
N SER A 21 11.20 7.09 4.28
CA SER A 21 11.37 5.64 4.39
C SER A 21 11.40 4.99 3.02
N SER A 22 12.07 3.84 2.92
CA SER A 22 11.97 2.95 1.77
C SER A 22 11.66 1.53 2.27
N VAL A 23 10.60 0.93 1.73
CA VAL A 23 10.20 -0.45 2.04
C VAL A 23 9.83 -1.18 0.76
N ARG A 24 9.88 -2.53 0.77
CA ARG A 24 9.46 -3.34 -0.38
C ARG A 24 8.16 -4.08 -0.06
N ARG A 25 7.23 -4.08 -1.03
CA ARG A 25 5.94 -4.77 -0.93
C ARG A 25 5.60 -5.48 -2.22
N ARG A 26 4.99 -6.65 -2.12
CA ARG A 26 4.44 -7.39 -3.26
C ARG A 26 3.00 -6.98 -3.48
N TYR A 27 2.49 -7.21 -4.68
CA TYR A 27 1.09 -6.95 -5.01
C TYR A 27 0.10 -7.64 -4.05
N SER A 28 0.40 -8.86 -3.60
CA SER A 28 -0.43 -9.58 -2.62
C SER A 28 -0.50 -8.88 -1.26
N ASP A 29 0.54 -8.13 -0.88
CA ASP A 29 0.56 -7.37 0.36
C ASP A 29 -0.38 -6.16 0.25
N PHE A 30 -0.46 -5.55 -0.95
CA PHE A 30 -1.44 -4.51 -1.26
C PHE A 30 -2.87 -5.06 -1.27
N GLU A 31 -3.10 -6.24 -1.85
CA GLU A 31 -4.43 -6.90 -1.81
C GLU A 31 -4.91 -7.03 -0.36
N TRP A 32 -4.07 -7.62 0.50
CA TRP A 32 -4.38 -7.74 1.93
C TRP A 32 -4.57 -6.38 2.61
N PHE A 33 -3.72 -5.40 2.31
CA PHE A 33 -3.77 -4.07 2.92
C PHE A 33 -5.06 -3.33 2.58
N ARG A 34 -5.49 -3.36 1.32
CA ARG A 34 -6.78 -2.83 0.88
C ARG A 34 -7.93 -3.49 1.64
N ASP A 35 -7.96 -4.82 1.68
CA ASP A 35 -9.03 -5.57 2.32
C ASP A 35 -9.09 -5.28 3.84
N TYR A 36 -7.94 -5.09 4.48
CA TYR A 36 -7.88 -4.69 5.89
C TYR A 36 -8.45 -3.29 6.09
N LEU A 37 -8.06 -2.31 5.26
CA LEU A 37 -8.59 -0.94 5.33
C LEU A 37 -10.10 -0.88 5.10
N GLU A 38 -10.63 -1.69 4.18
CA GLU A 38 -12.08 -1.78 3.93
C GLU A 38 -12.85 -2.30 5.15
N ARG A 39 -12.26 -3.23 5.90
CA ARG A 39 -12.86 -3.76 7.15
C ARG A 39 -12.73 -2.78 8.31
N GLU A 40 -11.60 -2.09 8.41
CA GLU A 40 -11.30 -1.14 9.48
C GLU A 40 -12.10 0.17 9.32
N SER A 41 -12.32 0.62 8.07
CA SER A 41 -12.91 1.93 7.78
C SER A 41 -14.15 1.83 6.88
N THR A 42 -15.30 1.55 7.50
CA THR A 42 -16.59 1.45 6.79
C THR A 42 -17.12 2.76 6.21
N ARG A 43 -16.53 3.90 6.60
CA ARG A 43 -16.93 5.26 6.18
C ARG A 43 -16.11 5.81 5.02
N VAL A 44 -15.06 5.10 4.61
CA VAL A 44 -14.13 5.54 3.58
C VAL A 44 -14.22 4.58 2.41
N ASN A 45 -14.41 5.12 1.20
CA ASN A 45 -14.34 4.32 -0.01
C ASN A 45 -12.87 4.09 -0.37
N ILE A 46 -12.39 2.86 -0.18
CA ILE A 46 -10.99 2.52 -0.45
C ILE A 46 -10.80 2.34 -1.97
N PRO A 47 -9.80 3.02 -2.59
CA PRO A 47 -9.59 2.93 -4.02
C PRO A 47 -9.26 1.51 -4.47
N GLN A 48 -9.63 1.20 -5.71
CA GLN A 48 -9.34 -0.10 -6.32
C GLN A 48 -7.85 -0.25 -6.64
N LEU A 49 -7.34 -1.47 -6.51
CA LEU A 49 -5.98 -1.82 -6.94
C LEU A 49 -5.93 -2.02 -8.46
N PRO A 50 -4.75 -1.83 -9.10
CA PRO A 50 -4.59 -2.20 -10.50
C PRO A 50 -4.89 -3.69 -10.70
N GLY A 51 -5.67 -4.02 -11.73
CA GLY A 51 -6.20 -5.37 -11.96
C GLY A 51 -5.15 -6.49 -11.89
N LYS A 52 -5.60 -7.66 -11.45
CA LYS A 52 -4.77 -8.86 -11.42
C LYS A 52 -4.43 -9.29 -12.84
N VAL A 53 -3.14 -9.43 -13.11
CA VAL A 53 -2.64 -9.82 -14.42
C VAL A 53 -2.24 -11.29 -14.37
N PHE A 54 -2.93 -12.10 -15.16
CA PHE A 54 -2.77 -13.56 -15.18
C PHE A 54 -1.81 -14.05 -16.28
N THR A 55 -1.51 -13.22 -17.27
CA THR A 55 -0.62 -13.53 -18.42
C THR A 55 0.52 -12.49 -18.51
N ASN A 56 1.72 -12.89 -18.95
CA ASN A 56 2.88 -11.98 -19.08
C ASN A 56 3.19 -11.13 -17.82
N ARG A 57 2.99 -11.69 -16.63
CA ARG A 57 3.17 -10.98 -15.35
C ARG A 57 4.58 -10.44 -15.08
N PHE A 58 5.56 -10.92 -15.84
CA PHE A 58 6.97 -10.51 -15.77
C PHE A 58 7.38 -9.58 -16.92
N SER A 59 6.44 -9.19 -17.78
CA SER A 59 6.73 -8.17 -18.80
C SER A 59 6.86 -6.80 -18.15
N ASP A 60 7.82 -6.01 -18.64
CA ASP A 60 8.10 -4.67 -18.10
C ASP A 60 6.87 -3.75 -18.18
N GLU A 61 6.06 -3.88 -19.23
CA GLU A 61 4.81 -3.13 -19.38
C GLU A 61 3.81 -3.43 -18.25
N VAL A 62 3.63 -4.71 -17.90
CA VAL A 62 2.74 -5.11 -16.80
C VAL A 62 3.28 -4.63 -15.46
N ILE A 63 4.60 -4.72 -15.25
CA ILE A 63 5.25 -4.28 -14.02
C ILE A 63 5.08 -2.76 -13.85
N GLU A 64 5.34 -1.97 -14.89
CA GLU A 64 5.23 -0.52 -14.82
C GLU A 64 3.78 -0.04 -14.69
N LYS A 65 2.86 -0.62 -15.45
CA LYS A 65 1.42 -0.33 -15.32
C LYS A 65 0.92 -0.62 -13.90
N ARG A 66 1.38 -1.72 -13.30
CA ARG A 66 1.06 -2.05 -11.91
C ARG A 66 1.71 -1.07 -10.94
N ARG A 67 2.99 -0.72 -11.11
CA ARG A 67 3.69 0.27 -10.28
C ARG A 67 2.93 1.59 -10.23
N LEU A 68 2.52 2.11 -11.38
CA LEU A 68 1.71 3.34 -11.49
C LEU A 68 0.37 3.24 -10.75
N GLY A 69 -0.32 2.10 -10.86
CA GLY A 69 -1.58 1.87 -10.15
C GLY A 69 -1.41 1.80 -8.63
N LEU A 70 -0.35 1.14 -8.16
CA LEU A 70 -0.03 1.05 -6.74
C LEU A 70 0.38 2.41 -6.16
N GLU A 71 1.13 3.21 -6.91
CA GLU A 71 1.48 4.58 -6.53
C GLU A 71 0.23 5.44 -6.35
N ARG A 72 -0.69 5.44 -7.32
CA ARG A 72 -1.96 6.19 -7.22
C ARG A 72 -2.80 5.74 -6.03
N PHE A 73 -2.88 4.44 -5.80
CA PHE A 73 -3.57 3.88 -4.64
C PHE A 73 -2.99 4.43 -3.32
N LEU A 74 -1.66 4.40 -3.16
CA LEU A 74 -1.00 4.90 -1.95
C LEU A 74 -1.15 6.41 -1.77
N GLN A 75 -1.08 7.19 -2.85
CA GLN A 75 -1.27 8.65 -2.77
C GLN A 75 -2.64 9.01 -2.19
N VAL A 76 -3.70 8.32 -2.64
CA VAL A 76 -5.07 8.53 -2.14
C VAL A 76 -5.19 8.08 -0.69
N VAL A 77 -4.75 6.86 -0.38
CA VAL A 77 -4.91 6.25 0.93
C VAL A 77 -4.08 6.97 2.00
N ALA A 78 -2.81 7.25 1.72
CA ALA A 78 -1.90 7.95 2.64
C ALA A 78 -2.30 9.42 2.87
N GLY A 79 -2.95 10.05 1.88
CA GLY A 79 -3.44 11.42 1.97
C GLY A 79 -4.80 11.57 2.68
N HIS A 80 -5.51 10.46 2.93
CA HIS A 80 -6.89 10.52 3.44
C HIS A 80 -6.92 10.75 4.97
N PRO A 81 -7.48 11.87 5.48
CA PRO A 81 -7.43 12.22 6.91
C PRO A 81 -8.00 11.14 7.84
N LEU A 82 -9.15 10.54 7.48
CA LEU A 82 -9.76 9.51 8.32
C LEU A 82 -8.95 8.21 8.36
N LEU A 83 -8.16 7.91 7.32
CA LEU A 83 -7.28 6.74 7.33
C LEU A 83 -6.00 7.05 8.12
N GLN A 84 -5.47 8.28 8.00
CA GLN A 84 -4.33 8.75 8.79
C GLN A 84 -4.58 8.69 10.30
N THR A 85 -5.77 9.07 10.75
CA THR A 85 -6.10 9.07 12.19
C THR A 85 -6.73 7.76 12.66
N GLY A 86 -7.40 7.04 11.76
CA GLY A 86 -8.23 5.88 12.12
C GLY A 86 -7.58 4.53 11.85
N SER A 87 -6.56 4.45 11.01
CA SER A 87 -5.96 3.17 10.62
C SER A 87 -4.74 2.80 11.46
N LYS A 88 -4.75 1.60 12.04
CA LYS A 88 -3.60 1.04 12.77
C LYS A 88 -2.53 0.46 11.84
N VAL A 89 -2.88 0.19 10.59
CA VAL A 89 -2.01 -0.51 9.63
C VAL A 89 -1.33 0.43 8.64
N LEU A 90 -1.92 1.61 8.35
CA LEU A 90 -1.47 2.53 7.31
C LEU A 90 0.01 2.91 7.41
N SER A 91 0.44 3.45 8.56
CA SER A 91 1.82 3.89 8.73
C SER A 91 2.81 2.71 8.70
N ALA A 92 2.43 1.56 9.28
CA ALA A 92 3.30 0.39 9.30
C ALA A 92 3.48 -0.20 7.89
N PHE A 93 2.40 -0.32 7.12
CA PHE A 93 2.47 -0.82 5.75
C PHE A 93 3.41 0.01 4.88
N ILE A 94 3.40 1.35 5.03
CA ILE A 94 4.20 2.27 4.21
C ILE A 94 5.64 2.45 4.72
N GLN A 95 5.89 2.31 6.02
CA GLN A 95 7.19 2.70 6.62
C GLN A 95 7.98 1.56 7.28
N ASP A 96 7.34 0.48 7.69
CA ASP A 96 8.01 -0.59 8.43
C ASP A 96 8.67 -1.61 7.48
N PRO A 97 10.00 -1.71 7.39
CA PRO A 97 10.65 -2.69 6.52
C PRO A 97 10.31 -4.14 6.90
N ASN A 98 9.95 -4.39 8.16
CA ASN A 98 9.64 -5.71 8.72
C ASN A 98 8.13 -5.95 8.88
N PHE A 99 7.31 -5.20 8.13
CA PHE A 99 5.87 -5.36 8.14
C PHE A 99 5.45 -6.83 7.95
N SER A 100 4.67 -7.35 8.89
CA SER A 100 3.99 -8.63 8.78
C SER A 100 2.51 -8.46 9.05
N LYS A 101 1.68 -8.98 8.14
CA LYS A 101 0.23 -9.05 8.31
C LYS A 101 -0.19 -9.91 9.51
N ASP A 102 0.69 -10.80 9.97
CA ASP A 102 0.40 -11.70 11.09
C ASP A 102 0.22 -10.96 12.41
N HIS A 103 0.77 -9.73 12.51
CA HIS A 103 0.58 -8.85 13.67
C HIS A 103 -0.81 -8.20 13.72
N TYR A 104 -1.65 -8.40 12.70
CA TYR A 104 -2.95 -7.74 12.53
C TYR A 104 -4.13 -8.72 12.43
N TYR A 105 -3.89 -10.02 12.66
CA TYR A 105 -4.94 -11.01 12.86
C TYR A 105 -5.39 -11.08 14.31
#